data_AF-A0A6N9A786-F1
#
_entry.id   AF-A0A6N9A786-F1
#
_cell.length_a   1.000
_cell.length_b   1.000
_cell.length_c   1.000
_cell.angle_alpha   90.00
_cell.angle_beta   90.00
_cell.angle_gamma   90.00
#
_symmetry.space_group_name_H-M   'P 1'
#
loop_
_entity.id
_entity.type
_entity.pdbx_description
1 polymer ?
#
loop_
_entity_poly.entity_id
_entity_poly.type
_entity_poly.pdbx_seq_one_letter_code
_entity_poly.pdbx_strand_id
1 'polypeptide(L)'
;MIAHLRGRERALGSFGLTGRRAEWIALASLHGGVFTRAQLGDWLGASRFKVLRLIQALAGRRLVAEETVGGLKVCRVCARGVYRALGAGDVRVRRITSTEVVVRRLLSFDYVIEHPGMPWLPTESEKVAAFEALGIDRALLPVRVYRGAAGGARRYFPRGMPVALDSRRAVFVHADPGYDTSTALHSWRDRHRRLWEALREDGLSVQAVGVASARKPFARARTILGNWTNADSAPRPVHPPGTVAAARREVARIEGAILGMDDEAVAEMGGFQACLRRIAEMRELLRSARPEGTIDAHSVWRSSRLSGVRI
;
A
#
# COMPACT_ATOMS: atom_id res chain seq x y z
N MET A 1 -10.80 7.48 18.30
CA MET A 1 -9.84 8.42 17.69
C MET A 1 -8.82 7.62 16.89
N ILE A 2 -8.51 8.04 15.66
CA ILE A 2 -7.57 7.33 14.77
C ILE A 2 -6.13 7.70 15.16
N ALA A 3 -5.28 6.71 15.43
CA ALA A 3 -3.99 6.93 16.09
C ALA A 3 -3.08 7.93 15.35
N HIS A 4 -2.92 7.76 14.02
CA HIS A 4 -2.04 8.60 13.20
C HIS A 4 -2.58 10.02 12.94
N LEU A 5 -3.83 10.31 13.31
CA LEU A 5 -4.39 11.66 13.23
C LEU A 5 -4.20 12.47 14.50
N ARG A 6 -3.85 11.83 15.63
CA ARG A 6 -3.78 12.49 16.93
C ARG A 6 -2.94 13.77 16.87
N GLY A 7 -3.59 14.91 17.11
CA GLY A 7 -2.98 16.23 17.12
C GLY A 7 -2.92 16.94 15.77
N ARG A 8 -3.08 16.23 14.65
CA ARG A 8 -3.12 16.84 13.30
C ARG A 8 -4.43 17.58 13.05
N GLU A 9 -5.52 17.14 13.66
CA GLU A 9 -6.82 17.81 13.57
C GLU A 9 -6.78 19.24 14.12
N ARG A 10 -5.92 19.51 15.12
CA ARG A 10 -5.75 20.84 15.70
C ARG A 10 -5.20 21.86 14.72
N ALA A 11 -4.38 21.43 13.75
CA ALA A 11 -3.87 22.29 12.69
C ALA A 11 -4.99 22.86 11.81
N LEU A 12 -6.19 22.28 11.86
CA LEU A 12 -7.36 22.75 11.12
C LEU A 12 -8.19 23.81 11.84
N GLY A 13 -7.80 24.20 13.06
CA GLY A 13 -8.49 25.23 13.85
C GLY A 13 -8.57 26.59 13.14
N SER A 14 -7.53 26.98 12.41
CA SER A 14 -7.49 28.22 11.60
C SER A 14 -8.49 28.21 10.43
N PHE A 15 -8.97 27.02 10.02
CA PHE A 15 -10.05 26.85 9.07
C PHE A 15 -11.42 26.73 9.77
N GLY A 16 -11.53 27.13 11.04
CA GLY A 16 -12.74 27.01 11.86
C GLY A 16 -13.29 25.59 11.92
N LEU A 17 -12.43 24.58 11.85
CA LEU A 17 -12.77 23.17 12.00
C LEU A 17 -12.33 22.73 13.40
N THR A 18 -13.22 22.05 14.13
CA THR A 18 -12.94 21.55 15.48
C THR A 18 -13.56 20.17 15.70
N GLY A 19 -13.02 19.43 16.68
CA GLY A 19 -13.50 18.11 17.10
C GLY A 19 -13.59 17.10 15.94
N ARG A 20 -14.64 16.27 15.95
CA ARG A 20 -14.86 15.22 14.94
C ARG A 20 -14.92 15.73 13.49
N ARG A 21 -15.29 17.00 13.27
CA ARG A 21 -15.28 17.62 11.93
C ARG A 21 -13.86 17.87 11.44
N ALA A 22 -12.99 18.36 12.31
CA ALA A 22 -11.57 18.51 12.00
C ALA A 22 -10.92 17.14 11.77
N GLU A 23 -11.21 16.15 12.62
CA GLU A 23 -10.73 14.78 12.44
C GLU A 23 -11.12 14.20 11.08
N TRP A 24 -12.39 14.37 10.67
CA TRP A 24 -12.86 13.90 9.37
C TRP A 24 -12.14 14.55 8.20
N ILE A 25 -12.04 15.89 8.21
CA ILE A 25 -11.38 16.62 7.13
C ILE A 25 -9.89 16.29 7.07
N ALA A 26 -9.24 16.10 8.22
CA ALA A 26 -7.87 15.63 8.30
C ALA A 26 -7.73 14.23 7.67
N LEU A 27 -8.57 13.28 8.09
CA LEU A 27 -8.55 11.91 7.56
C LEU A 27 -8.77 11.89 6.05
N ALA A 28 -9.82 12.57 5.58
CA ALA A 28 -10.16 12.64 4.17
C ALA A 28 -9.01 13.24 3.38
N SER A 29 -8.46 14.37 3.82
CA SER A 29 -7.34 15.04 3.13
C SER A 29 -6.11 14.14 3.00
N LEU A 30 -5.83 13.34 4.02
CA LEU A 30 -4.64 12.49 4.10
C LEU A 30 -4.79 11.16 3.34
N HIS A 31 -6.00 10.63 3.17
CA HIS A 31 -6.22 9.27 2.62
C HIS A 31 -7.04 9.19 1.33
N GLY A 32 -7.46 10.32 0.75
CA GLY A 32 -8.18 10.28 -0.53
C GLY A 32 -8.67 11.62 -1.07
N GLY A 33 -8.67 12.67 -0.26
CA GLY A 33 -9.11 14.04 -0.55
C GLY A 33 -10.55 14.15 -1.08
N VAL A 34 -11.29 13.06 -1.09
CA VAL A 34 -12.69 12.95 -1.49
C VAL A 34 -13.39 12.02 -0.52
N PHE A 35 -14.68 12.27 -0.29
CA PHE A 35 -15.55 11.44 0.53
C PHE A 35 -17.01 11.59 0.07
N THR A 36 -17.92 10.76 0.55
CA THR A 36 -19.36 10.87 0.27
C THR A 36 -20.13 11.46 1.46
N ARG A 37 -21.33 11.97 1.22
CA ARG A 37 -22.21 12.42 2.31
C ARG A 37 -22.54 11.30 3.29
N ALA A 38 -22.72 10.07 2.79
CA ALA A 38 -23.01 8.91 3.61
C ALA A 38 -21.86 8.60 4.56
N GLN A 39 -20.63 8.53 4.04
CA GLN A 39 -19.41 8.35 4.83
C GLN A 39 -19.28 9.38 5.96
N LEU A 40 -19.55 10.67 5.66
CA LEU A 40 -19.53 11.74 6.67
C LEU A 40 -20.66 11.60 7.69
N GLY A 41 -21.86 11.22 7.24
CA GLY A 41 -23.02 10.99 8.11
C GLY A 41 -22.79 9.87 9.10
N ASP A 42 -22.30 8.73 8.62
CA ASP A 42 -21.90 7.59 9.45
C ASP A 42 -20.84 8.01 10.46
N TRP A 43 -19.81 8.72 10.01
CA TRP A 43 -18.72 9.18 10.88
C TRP A 43 -19.20 10.14 11.97
N LEU A 44 -20.15 11.03 11.68
CA LEU A 44 -20.63 12.00 12.66
C LEU A 44 -21.83 11.51 13.48
N GLY A 45 -22.43 10.38 13.13
CA GLY A 45 -23.74 9.97 13.68
C GLY A 45 -24.82 11.02 13.40
N ALA A 46 -24.76 11.66 12.22
CA ALA A 46 -25.59 12.83 11.89
C ALA A 46 -26.62 12.49 10.82
N SER A 47 -27.82 13.09 10.94
CA SER A 47 -28.87 12.94 9.92
C SER A 47 -28.45 13.55 8.58
N ARG A 48 -29.05 13.05 7.49
CA ARG A 48 -28.79 13.52 6.12
C ARG A 48 -28.92 15.04 5.97
N PHE A 49 -29.90 15.66 6.64
CA PHE A 49 -30.09 17.11 6.61
C PHE A 49 -28.96 17.87 7.32
N LYS A 50 -28.51 17.40 8.50
CA LYS A 50 -27.38 18.00 9.22
C LYS A 50 -26.09 17.89 8.40
N VAL A 51 -25.86 16.74 7.76
CA VAL A 51 -24.72 16.52 6.87
C VAL A 51 -24.75 17.46 5.67
N LEU A 52 -25.91 17.61 5.03
CA LEU A 52 -26.08 18.53 3.89
C LEU A 52 -25.75 19.97 4.29
N ARG A 53 -26.30 20.47 5.41
CA ARG A 53 -26.01 21.83 5.91
C ARG A 53 -24.54 22.02 6.23
N LEU A 54 -23.89 21.01 6.81
CA LEU A 54 -22.46 21.05 7.09
C LEU A 54 -21.66 21.17 5.79
N ILE A 55 -21.96 20.35 4.78
CA ILE A 55 -21.26 20.40 3.50
C ILE A 55 -21.47 21.76 2.81
N GLN A 56 -22.68 22.29 2.81
CA GLN A 56 -22.97 23.64 2.30
C GLN A 56 -22.15 24.72 3.02
N ALA A 57 -22.03 24.63 4.35
CA ALA A 57 -21.19 25.55 5.12
C ALA A 57 -19.70 25.41 4.77
N LEU A 58 -19.19 24.19 4.59
CA LEU A 58 -17.80 23.95 4.14
C LEU A 58 -17.56 24.46 2.72
N ALA A 59 -18.56 24.32 1.84
CA ALA A 59 -18.51 24.82 0.47
C ALA A 59 -18.54 26.33 0.40
N GLY A 60 -19.39 27.00 1.20
CA GLY A 60 -19.41 28.46 1.32
C GLY A 60 -18.07 29.03 1.77
N ARG A 61 -17.28 28.25 2.53
CA ARG A 61 -15.91 28.59 2.97
C ARG A 61 -14.82 28.10 2.02
N ARG A 62 -15.20 27.55 0.85
CA ARG A 62 -14.29 27.00 -0.17
C ARG A 62 -13.32 25.93 0.36
N LEU A 63 -13.73 25.21 1.41
CA LEU A 63 -12.95 24.09 1.98
C LEU A 63 -13.25 22.79 1.23
N VAL A 64 -14.51 22.61 0.83
CA VAL A 64 -15.01 21.43 0.13
C VAL A 64 -15.76 21.87 -1.13
N ALA A 65 -15.67 21.08 -2.20
CA ALA A 65 -16.51 21.19 -3.39
C ALA A 65 -17.34 19.93 -3.54
N GLU A 66 -18.62 20.07 -3.89
CA GLU A 66 -19.46 18.93 -4.25
C GLU A 66 -19.45 18.73 -5.77
N GLU A 67 -19.20 17.50 -6.20
CA GLU A 67 -19.04 17.16 -7.61
C GLU A 67 -19.76 15.84 -7.90
N THR A 68 -20.19 15.67 -9.15
CA THR A 68 -20.72 14.38 -9.64
C THR A 68 -19.74 13.82 -10.64
N VAL A 69 -19.22 12.62 -10.36
CA VAL A 69 -18.18 11.97 -11.18
C VAL A 69 -18.66 10.57 -11.54
N GLY A 70 -18.95 10.31 -12.81
CA GLY A 70 -19.51 9.01 -13.23
C GLY A 70 -20.79 8.63 -12.47
N GLY A 71 -21.69 9.60 -12.27
CA GLY A 71 -22.94 9.40 -11.49
C GLY A 71 -22.77 9.39 -9.97
N LEU A 72 -21.54 9.35 -9.44
CA LEU A 72 -21.26 9.40 -8.01
C LEU A 72 -21.20 10.83 -7.49
N LYS A 73 -22.03 11.15 -6.49
CA LYS A 73 -21.96 12.42 -5.75
C LYS A 73 -20.87 12.36 -4.68
N VAL A 74 -19.85 13.18 -4.83
CA VAL A 74 -18.67 13.22 -3.95
C VAL A 74 -18.40 14.63 -3.43
N CYS A 75 -17.80 14.70 -2.27
CA CYS A 75 -17.31 15.91 -1.64
C CYS A 75 -15.78 15.87 -1.71
N ARG A 76 -15.17 16.81 -2.43
CA ARG A 76 -13.72 16.96 -2.54
C ARG A 76 -13.21 18.02 -1.59
N VAL A 77 -12.18 17.72 -0.80
CA VAL A 77 -11.44 18.76 -0.07
C VAL A 77 -10.54 19.51 -1.06
N CYS A 78 -10.84 20.79 -1.29
CA CYS A 78 -10.23 21.58 -2.35
C CYS A 78 -9.28 22.68 -1.85
N ALA A 79 -9.37 23.10 -0.59
CA ALA A 79 -8.53 24.15 -0.02
C ALA A 79 -7.07 23.70 0.15
N ARG A 80 -6.14 24.31 -0.61
CA ARG A 80 -4.70 24.03 -0.50
C ARG A 80 -4.15 24.27 0.92
N GLY A 81 -4.69 25.26 1.62
CA GLY A 81 -4.30 25.57 3.01
C GLY A 81 -4.51 24.39 3.95
N VAL A 82 -5.61 23.63 3.79
CA VAL A 82 -5.91 22.45 4.61
C VAL A 82 -4.81 21.39 4.43
N TYR A 83 -4.45 21.09 3.18
CA TYR A 83 -3.37 20.14 2.91
C TYR A 83 -2.03 20.62 3.44
N ARG A 84 -1.70 21.92 3.30
CA ARG A 84 -0.45 22.47 3.84
C ARG A 84 -0.38 22.35 5.36
N ALA A 85 -1.48 22.66 6.07
CA ALA A 85 -1.56 22.56 7.52
C ALA A 85 -1.37 21.11 8.02
N LEU A 86 -1.70 20.12 7.20
CA LEU A 86 -1.54 18.70 7.50
C LEU A 86 -0.21 18.09 7.01
N GLY A 87 0.75 18.91 6.54
CA GLY A 87 2.01 18.43 5.98
C GLY A 87 1.87 17.74 4.60
N ALA A 88 0.72 17.90 3.94
CA ALA A 88 0.35 17.25 2.69
C ALA A 88 0.28 18.23 1.49
N GLY A 89 1.00 19.36 1.54
CA GLY A 89 0.87 20.47 0.56
C GLY A 89 1.13 20.09 -0.91
N ASP A 90 1.99 19.09 -1.14
CA ASP A 90 2.37 18.61 -2.48
C ASP A 90 1.47 17.48 -3.01
N VAL A 91 0.51 17.07 -2.20
CA VAL A 91 -0.41 16.00 -2.53
C VAL A 91 -1.38 16.48 -3.63
N ARG A 92 -1.34 15.81 -4.79
CA ARG A 92 -2.21 16.11 -5.96
C ARG A 92 -3.65 15.64 -5.77
N VAL A 93 -3.97 15.08 -4.61
CA VAL A 93 -5.27 14.51 -4.27
C VAL A 93 -6.36 15.59 -4.23
N ARG A 94 -5.98 16.87 -4.11
CA ARG A 94 -6.89 18.01 -4.29
C ARG A 94 -7.55 18.14 -5.67
N ARG A 95 -7.10 17.43 -6.71
CA ARG A 95 -7.69 17.48 -8.06
C ARG A 95 -8.45 16.18 -8.34
N ILE A 96 -9.66 16.30 -8.89
CA ILE A 96 -10.38 15.19 -9.52
C ILE A 96 -9.87 15.05 -10.95
N THR A 97 -9.59 13.82 -11.36
CA THR A 97 -8.96 13.54 -12.67
C THR A 97 -9.81 12.60 -13.50
N SER A 98 -10.34 11.54 -12.89
CA SER A 98 -11.25 10.59 -13.55
C SER A 98 -12.13 9.89 -12.52
N THR A 99 -13.23 9.29 -12.98
CA THR A 99 -14.11 8.43 -12.17
C THR A 99 -13.34 7.32 -11.48
N GLU A 100 -12.45 6.64 -12.22
CA GLU A 100 -11.59 5.58 -11.70
C GLU A 100 -10.75 6.05 -10.51
N VAL A 101 -10.12 7.23 -10.62
CA VAL A 101 -9.29 7.80 -9.55
C VAL A 101 -10.13 8.16 -8.33
N VAL A 102 -11.34 8.68 -8.52
CA VAL A 102 -12.27 9.01 -7.42
C VAL A 102 -12.72 7.76 -6.70
N VAL A 103 -13.16 6.73 -7.42
CA VAL A 103 -13.61 5.45 -6.84
C VAL A 103 -12.47 4.80 -6.07
N ARG A 104 -11.26 4.76 -6.64
CA ARG A 104 -10.07 4.21 -5.97
C ARG A 104 -9.76 4.92 -4.64
N ARG A 105 -9.88 6.26 -4.61
CA ARG A 105 -9.68 7.07 -3.41
C ARG A 105 -10.77 6.77 -2.36
N LEU A 106 -12.04 6.68 -2.77
CA LEU A 106 -13.14 6.33 -1.87
C LEU A 106 -12.97 4.93 -1.28
N LEU A 107 -12.59 3.95 -2.10
CA LEU A 107 -12.31 2.58 -1.68
C LEU A 107 -11.15 2.50 -0.68
N SER A 108 -10.05 3.19 -0.97
CA SER A 108 -8.89 3.28 -0.07
C SER A 108 -9.27 3.94 1.25
N PHE A 109 -10.05 5.02 1.18
CA PHE A 109 -10.50 5.79 2.32
C PHE A 109 -11.45 5.00 3.23
N ASP A 110 -12.41 4.26 2.66
CA ASP A 110 -13.28 3.36 3.43
C ASP A 110 -12.47 2.34 4.22
N TYR A 111 -11.48 1.71 3.58
CA TYR A 111 -10.63 0.73 4.23
C TYR A 111 -9.89 1.33 5.43
N VAL A 112 -9.33 2.53 5.29
CA VAL A 112 -8.64 3.23 6.38
C VAL A 112 -9.59 3.56 7.53
N ILE A 113 -10.82 4.02 7.24
CA ILE A 113 -11.83 4.34 8.26
C ILE A 113 -12.21 3.10 9.08
N GLU A 114 -12.32 1.94 8.43
CA GLU A 114 -12.69 0.68 9.10
C GLU A 114 -11.53 0.04 9.88
N HIS A 115 -10.30 0.50 9.67
CA HIS A 115 -9.11 0.02 10.37
C HIS A 115 -8.41 1.17 11.13
N PRO A 116 -9.09 1.83 12.08
CA PRO A 116 -8.61 3.04 12.74
C PRO A 116 -7.39 2.80 13.66
N GLY A 117 -7.16 1.55 14.07
CA GLY A 117 -6.06 1.13 14.93
C GLY A 117 -4.75 0.88 14.19
N MET A 118 -4.74 0.88 12.85
CA MET A 118 -3.51 0.69 12.10
C MET A 118 -2.66 1.98 12.08
N PRO A 119 -1.34 1.87 12.20
CA PRO A 119 -0.41 3.00 12.10
C PRO A 119 -0.19 3.38 10.63
N TRP A 120 -1.20 4.03 10.07
CA TRP A 120 -1.16 4.49 8.68
C TRP A 120 -0.10 5.59 8.47
N LEU A 121 0.58 5.51 7.33
CA LEU A 121 1.55 6.48 6.83
C LEU A 121 0.90 7.27 5.68
N PRO A 122 0.16 8.36 5.97
CA PRO A 122 -0.63 9.06 4.96
C PRO A 122 0.18 9.80 3.89
N THR A 123 1.33 10.39 4.24
CA THR A 123 2.12 11.21 3.31
C THR A 123 3.26 10.43 2.67
N GLU A 124 3.71 10.89 1.50
CA GLU A 124 4.90 10.30 0.85
C GLU A 124 6.13 10.44 1.76
N SER A 125 6.32 11.59 2.40
CA SER A 125 7.41 11.84 3.35
C SER A 125 7.36 10.92 4.55
N GLU A 126 6.17 10.67 5.13
CA GLU A 126 6.04 9.73 6.24
C GLU A 126 6.32 8.29 5.82
N LYS A 127 5.90 7.88 4.62
CA LYS A 127 6.25 6.54 4.10
C LYS A 127 7.75 6.39 3.96
N VAL A 128 8.40 7.34 3.29
CA VAL A 128 9.84 7.31 3.08
C VAL A 128 10.59 7.31 4.41
N ALA A 129 10.28 8.26 5.31
CA ALA A 129 10.95 8.38 6.60
C ALA A 129 10.77 7.13 7.48
N ALA A 130 9.58 6.51 7.46
CA ALA A 130 9.33 5.32 8.26
C ALA A 130 10.13 4.10 7.78
N PHE A 131 10.32 3.94 6.47
CA PHE A 131 11.16 2.86 5.92
C PHE A 131 12.65 3.16 6.07
N GLU A 132 13.08 4.41 5.88
CA GLU A 132 14.48 4.84 6.14
C GLU A 132 14.85 4.62 7.62
N ALA A 133 13.92 4.85 8.56
CA ALA A 133 14.13 4.59 9.97
C ALA A 133 14.30 3.09 10.32
N LEU A 134 13.87 2.19 9.44
CA LEU A 134 14.14 0.76 9.54
C LEU A 134 15.48 0.36 8.89
N GLY A 135 16.25 1.31 8.34
CA GLY A 135 17.48 1.03 7.61
C GLY A 135 17.26 0.63 6.14
N ILE A 136 16.04 0.70 5.62
CA ILE A 136 15.73 0.35 4.24
C ILE A 136 16.27 1.43 3.29
N ASP A 137 17.13 1.03 2.36
CA ASP A 137 17.64 1.93 1.32
C ASP A 137 16.50 2.48 0.47
N ARG A 138 16.51 3.80 0.26
CA ARG A 138 15.57 4.54 -0.57
C ARG A 138 15.47 4.00 -2.00
N ALA A 139 16.51 3.35 -2.52
CA ALA A 139 16.53 2.70 -3.83
C ALA A 139 15.59 1.47 -3.92
N LEU A 140 15.23 0.89 -2.78
CA LEU A 140 14.30 -0.25 -2.69
C LEU A 140 12.84 0.20 -2.65
N LEU A 141 12.58 1.48 -2.34
CA LEU A 141 11.24 2.02 -2.26
C LEU A 141 10.55 2.10 -3.64
N PRO A 142 9.23 1.86 -3.72
CA PRO A 142 8.47 1.99 -4.95
C PRO A 142 8.58 3.41 -5.51
N VAL A 143 9.24 3.57 -6.67
CA VAL A 143 9.49 4.88 -7.27
C VAL A 143 8.93 4.96 -8.69
N ARG A 144 8.47 6.15 -9.08
CA ARG A 144 8.26 6.51 -10.49
C ARG A 144 8.99 7.79 -10.81
N VAL A 145 9.77 7.75 -11.88
CA VAL A 145 10.47 8.92 -12.43
C VAL A 145 9.58 9.54 -13.51
N TYR A 146 9.23 10.80 -13.33
CA TYR A 146 8.50 11.59 -14.33
C TYR A 146 9.50 12.42 -15.09
N ARG A 147 9.69 12.15 -16.39
CA ARG A 147 10.50 13.00 -17.26
C ARG A 147 9.70 14.26 -17.62
N GLY A 148 10.31 15.42 -17.43
CA GLY A 148 9.73 16.72 -17.76
C GLY A 148 10.81 17.69 -18.24
N ALA A 149 10.40 18.80 -18.85
CA ALA A 149 11.30 19.76 -19.48
C ALA A 149 12.32 20.41 -18.52
N ALA A 150 12.01 20.47 -17.22
CA ALA A 150 12.88 21.07 -16.18
C ALA A 150 13.65 20.03 -15.34
N GLY A 151 13.86 18.83 -15.87
CA GLY A 151 14.48 17.71 -15.14
C GLY A 151 13.45 16.73 -14.57
N GLY A 152 13.87 15.49 -14.36
CA GLY A 152 12.98 14.41 -13.94
C GLY A 152 12.61 14.48 -12.47
N ALA A 153 11.32 14.46 -12.14
CA ALA A 153 10.85 14.38 -10.75
C ALA A 153 10.70 12.92 -10.31
N ARG A 154 11.37 12.52 -9.22
CA ARG A 154 11.18 11.22 -8.56
C ARG A 154 10.02 11.32 -7.57
N ARG A 155 9.09 10.36 -7.61
CA ARG A 155 8.01 10.23 -6.61
C ARG A 155 8.00 8.84 -6.04
N TYR A 156 8.01 8.76 -4.72
CA TYR A 156 7.88 7.52 -3.98
C TYR A 156 6.41 7.19 -3.76
N PHE A 157 6.07 5.90 -3.74
CA PHE A 157 4.70 5.42 -3.61
C PHE A 157 3.71 6.14 -4.56
N PRO A 158 3.97 6.17 -5.89
CA PRO A 158 3.37 7.11 -6.83
C PRO A 158 1.84 7.00 -6.99
N ARG A 159 1.22 5.90 -6.55
CA ARG A 159 -0.24 5.73 -6.54
C ARG A 159 -0.91 6.29 -5.27
N GLY A 160 -0.14 6.64 -4.24
CA GLY A 160 -0.66 7.19 -2.99
C GLY A 160 -1.54 6.21 -2.19
N MET A 161 -1.47 4.91 -2.47
CA MET A 161 -2.28 3.92 -1.77
C MET A 161 -1.92 3.83 -0.28
N PRO A 162 -2.86 3.47 0.61
CA PRO A 162 -2.58 3.32 2.03
C PRO A 162 -1.46 2.31 2.30
N VAL A 163 -0.58 2.69 3.22
CA VAL A 163 0.48 1.84 3.77
C VAL A 163 0.43 2.01 5.28
N ALA A 164 0.41 0.92 6.03
CA ALA A 164 0.58 0.93 7.48
C ALA A 164 1.85 0.16 7.84
N LEU A 165 2.53 0.59 8.90
CA LEU A 165 3.78 0.00 9.36
C LEU A 165 3.84 0.05 10.88
N ASP A 166 3.96 -1.11 11.51
CA ASP A 166 4.32 -1.25 12.92
C ASP A 166 5.64 -2.02 13.05
N SER A 167 6.07 -2.29 14.29
CA SER A 167 7.33 -2.97 14.58
C SER A 167 7.36 -4.45 14.18
N ARG A 168 6.26 -5.03 13.72
CA ARG A 168 6.15 -6.46 13.37
C ARG A 168 5.64 -6.70 11.96
N ARG A 169 4.91 -5.75 11.37
CA ARG A 169 4.28 -5.92 10.06
C ARG A 169 4.17 -4.64 9.24
N ALA A 170 4.21 -4.82 7.93
CA ALA A 170 3.90 -3.82 6.93
C ALA A 170 2.66 -4.25 6.12
N VAL A 171 1.66 -3.37 6.04
CA VAL A 171 0.40 -3.61 5.31
C VAL A 171 0.33 -2.67 4.11
N PHE A 172 0.18 -3.25 2.92
CA PHE A 172 0.09 -2.51 1.65
C PHE A 172 -1.29 -2.71 1.02
N VAL A 173 -2.00 -1.62 0.77
CA VAL A 173 -3.36 -1.66 0.24
C VAL A 173 -3.35 -1.42 -1.28
N HIS A 174 -4.12 -2.20 -2.02
CA HIS A 174 -4.40 -1.98 -3.43
C HIS A 174 -5.91 -1.85 -3.65
N ALA A 175 -6.38 -0.63 -3.91
CA ALA A 175 -7.78 -0.36 -4.24
C ALA A 175 -8.02 -0.51 -5.76
N ASP A 176 -8.86 -1.46 -6.11
CA ASP A 176 -9.32 -1.78 -7.45
C ASP A 176 -10.71 -1.18 -7.68
N PRO A 177 -10.83 -0.11 -8.48
CA PRO A 177 -12.08 0.57 -8.77
C PRO A 177 -13.00 -0.21 -9.72
N GLY A 178 -12.60 -1.40 -10.18
CA GLY A 178 -13.35 -2.24 -11.12
C GLY A 178 -12.94 -2.09 -12.57
N TYR A 179 -12.12 -1.09 -12.88
CA TYR A 179 -11.54 -0.85 -14.22
C TYR A 179 -10.10 -1.32 -14.34
N ASP A 180 -9.43 -1.64 -13.23
CA ASP A 180 -8.07 -2.16 -13.28
C ASP A 180 -8.09 -3.53 -13.97
N THR A 181 -7.06 -3.82 -14.76
CA THR A 181 -6.79 -5.17 -15.28
C THR A 181 -5.96 -5.95 -14.25
N SER A 182 -5.84 -7.27 -14.42
CA SER A 182 -4.87 -8.08 -13.65
C SER A 182 -3.45 -7.49 -13.74
N THR A 183 -3.09 -6.91 -14.88
CA THR A 183 -1.82 -6.21 -15.12
C THR A 183 -1.56 -5.08 -14.13
N ALA A 184 -2.58 -4.34 -13.70
CA ALA A 184 -2.40 -3.22 -12.76
C ALA A 184 -2.00 -3.71 -11.36
N LEU A 185 -2.55 -4.85 -10.92
CA LEU A 185 -2.22 -5.49 -9.65
C LEU A 185 -0.82 -6.13 -9.69
N HIS A 186 -0.46 -6.79 -10.79
CA HIS A 186 0.92 -7.26 -11.01
C HIS A 186 1.93 -6.12 -11.10
N SER A 187 1.64 -5.06 -11.86
CA SER A 187 2.51 -3.88 -11.93
C SER A 187 2.66 -3.18 -10.58
N TRP A 188 1.68 -3.31 -9.69
CA TRP A 188 1.78 -2.83 -8.31
C TRP A 188 2.72 -3.72 -7.49
N ARG A 189 2.55 -5.05 -7.55
CA ARG A 189 3.46 -6.04 -6.96
C ARG A 189 4.91 -5.81 -7.36
N ASP A 190 5.19 -5.74 -8.65
CA ASP A 190 6.55 -5.69 -9.17
C ASP A 190 7.29 -4.43 -8.71
N ARG A 191 6.55 -3.33 -8.52
CA ARG A 191 7.08 -2.08 -7.98
C ARG A 191 7.35 -2.12 -6.47
N HIS A 192 6.72 -3.03 -5.73
CA HIS A 192 6.90 -3.15 -4.27
C HIS A 192 7.76 -4.36 -3.88
N ARG A 193 8.03 -5.29 -4.81
CA ARG A 193 8.75 -6.54 -4.55
C ARG A 193 10.04 -6.33 -3.77
N ARG A 194 10.91 -5.42 -4.21
CA ARG A 194 12.21 -5.16 -3.57
C ARG A 194 12.07 -4.67 -2.14
N LEU A 195 11.10 -3.79 -1.88
CA LEU A 195 10.78 -3.34 -0.53
C LEU A 195 10.27 -4.50 0.32
N TRP A 196 9.37 -5.33 -0.22
CA TRP A 196 8.82 -6.47 0.53
C TRP A 196 9.87 -7.51 0.88
N GLU A 197 10.82 -7.77 -0.02
CA GLU A 197 11.95 -8.67 0.23
C GLU A 197 12.83 -8.15 1.37
N ALA A 198 13.22 -6.87 1.33
CA ALA A 198 14.04 -6.26 2.37
C ALA A 198 13.35 -6.26 3.74
N LEU A 199 12.06 -5.91 3.80
CA LEU A 199 11.29 -5.96 5.04
C LEU A 199 11.26 -7.36 5.67
N ARG A 200 11.20 -8.41 4.84
CA ARG A 200 11.19 -9.80 5.31
C ARG A 200 12.57 -10.25 5.76
N GLU A 201 13.63 -9.80 5.10
CA GLU A 201 15.01 -10.03 5.54
C GLU A 201 15.24 -9.43 6.94
N ASP A 202 14.59 -8.30 7.23
CA ASP A 202 14.60 -7.66 8.56
C ASP A 202 13.57 -8.27 9.55
N GLY A 203 12.90 -9.35 9.17
CA GLY A 203 11.98 -10.09 10.05
C GLY A 203 10.56 -9.50 10.18
N LEU A 204 10.18 -8.52 9.36
CA LEU A 204 8.81 -8.00 9.33
C LEU A 204 7.90 -8.87 8.44
N SER A 205 6.66 -9.07 8.91
CA SER A 205 5.62 -9.68 8.09
C SER A 205 5.06 -8.69 7.06
N VAL A 206 4.97 -9.10 5.80
CA VAL A 206 4.40 -8.29 4.72
C VAL A 206 3.01 -8.81 4.35
N GLN A 207 2.01 -7.93 4.47
CA GLN A 207 0.62 -8.20 4.09
C GLN A 207 0.19 -7.33 2.90
N ALA A 208 -0.39 -7.96 1.87
CA ALA A 208 -1.12 -7.21 0.84
C ALA A 208 -2.64 -7.31 1.05
N VAL A 209 -3.33 -6.19 0.82
CA VAL A 209 -4.78 -6.11 0.93
C VAL A 209 -5.37 -5.64 -0.40
N GLY A 210 -6.16 -6.50 -1.05
CA GLY A 210 -6.97 -6.12 -2.20
C GLY A 210 -8.28 -5.50 -1.74
N VAL A 211 -8.62 -4.31 -2.22
CA VAL A 211 -9.85 -3.59 -1.85
C VAL A 211 -10.70 -3.35 -3.09
N ALA A 212 -11.97 -3.79 -3.06
CA ALA A 212 -12.86 -3.68 -4.21
C ALA A 212 -14.33 -3.41 -3.81
N SER A 213 -15.13 -2.84 -4.71
CA SER A 213 -16.59 -2.64 -4.52
C SER A 213 -17.43 -3.78 -5.11
N ALA A 214 -16.99 -4.35 -6.24
CA ALA A 214 -17.74 -5.33 -7.03
C ALA A 214 -17.24 -6.77 -6.86
N ARG A 215 -18.13 -7.75 -7.10
CA ARG A 215 -17.82 -9.20 -6.96
C ARG A 215 -16.68 -9.66 -7.88
N LYS A 216 -16.67 -9.26 -9.15
CA LYS A 216 -15.66 -9.69 -10.13
C LYS A 216 -14.24 -9.18 -9.78
N PRO A 217 -14.01 -7.88 -9.52
CA PRO A 217 -12.72 -7.39 -9.03
C PRO A 217 -12.28 -8.04 -7.71
N PHE A 218 -13.23 -8.27 -6.79
CA PHE A 218 -12.97 -8.95 -5.52
C PHE A 218 -12.49 -10.40 -5.72
N ALA A 219 -13.16 -11.18 -6.58
CA ALA A 219 -12.76 -12.55 -6.91
C ALA A 219 -11.39 -12.57 -7.60
N ARG A 220 -11.15 -11.65 -8.55
CA ARG A 220 -9.85 -11.51 -9.23
C ARG A 220 -8.73 -11.19 -8.24
N ALA A 221 -8.92 -10.22 -7.35
CA ALA A 221 -7.94 -9.86 -6.33
C ALA A 221 -7.65 -11.05 -5.42
N ARG A 222 -8.67 -11.83 -5.06
CA ARG A 222 -8.51 -13.03 -4.22
C ARG A 222 -7.69 -14.09 -4.92
N THR A 223 -7.98 -14.38 -6.18
CA THR A 223 -7.19 -15.35 -6.97
C THR A 223 -5.73 -14.90 -7.10
N ILE A 224 -5.50 -13.64 -7.51
CA ILE A 224 -4.14 -13.14 -7.75
C ILE A 224 -3.33 -13.09 -6.45
N LEU A 225 -3.89 -12.53 -5.37
CA LEU A 225 -3.19 -12.43 -4.09
C LEU A 225 -3.02 -13.79 -3.40
N GLY A 226 -3.97 -14.72 -3.56
CA GLY A 226 -3.83 -16.08 -3.08
C GLY A 226 -2.67 -16.82 -3.73
N ASN A 227 -2.46 -16.60 -5.02
CA ASN A 227 -1.30 -17.14 -5.73
C ASN A 227 0.03 -16.53 -5.26
N TRP A 228 0.00 -15.38 -4.59
CA TRP A 228 1.20 -14.77 -4.01
C TRP A 228 1.53 -15.30 -2.62
N THR A 229 0.54 -15.72 -1.82
CA THR A 229 0.83 -16.35 -0.51
C THR A 229 1.22 -17.81 -0.63
N ASN A 230 0.75 -18.50 -1.67
CA ASN A 230 1.04 -19.92 -1.86
C ASN A 230 2.38 -20.09 -2.56
N ALA A 231 3.43 -20.41 -1.78
CA ALA A 231 4.74 -20.75 -2.32
C ALA A 231 4.67 -21.93 -3.34
N ASP A 232 3.68 -22.81 -3.19
CA ASP A 232 3.46 -23.98 -4.06
C ASP A 232 2.61 -23.71 -5.31
N SER A 233 1.87 -22.60 -5.37
CA SER A 233 0.93 -22.29 -6.48
C SER A 233 1.42 -21.20 -7.42
N ALA A 234 2.63 -20.71 -7.22
CA ALA A 234 3.31 -19.94 -8.25
C ALA A 234 3.32 -20.75 -9.55
N PRO A 235 3.02 -20.16 -10.71
CA PRO A 235 3.30 -20.83 -11.97
C PRO A 235 4.76 -21.26 -11.90
N ARG A 236 4.99 -22.58 -11.87
CA ARG A 236 6.35 -23.13 -11.91
C ARG A 236 6.99 -22.48 -13.12
N PRO A 237 8.06 -21.68 -12.95
CA PRO A 237 8.82 -21.30 -14.12
C PRO A 237 9.23 -22.62 -14.78
N VAL A 238 8.83 -22.80 -16.04
CA VAL A 238 9.24 -23.94 -16.84
C VAL A 238 10.74 -23.75 -17.05
N HIS A 239 11.53 -24.28 -16.13
CA HIS A 239 12.97 -24.33 -16.23
C HIS A 239 13.42 -25.80 -16.27
N PRO A 240 14.43 -26.13 -17.09
CA PRO A 240 14.95 -27.49 -17.23
C PRO A 240 15.60 -27.99 -15.92
N PRO A 241 16.00 -29.27 -15.83
CA PRO A 241 16.28 -29.96 -14.57
C PRO A 241 17.40 -29.30 -13.75
N GLY A 242 17.00 -28.79 -12.57
CA GLY A 242 17.78 -28.11 -11.56
C GLY A 242 16.84 -27.53 -10.50
N THR A 243 16.19 -28.40 -9.72
CA THR A 243 15.02 -28.00 -8.89
C THR A 243 15.42 -27.15 -7.68
N VAL A 244 14.56 -26.19 -7.30
CA VAL A 244 14.65 -25.38 -6.06
C VAL A 244 14.89 -26.24 -4.82
N ALA A 245 14.26 -27.41 -4.77
CA ALA A 245 14.43 -28.37 -3.69
C ALA A 245 15.86 -28.95 -3.63
N ALA A 246 16.50 -29.17 -4.79
CA ALA A 246 17.91 -29.59 -4.83
C ALA A 246 18.84 -28.46 -4.36
N ALA A 247 18.60 -27.22 -4.78
CA ALA A 247 19.37 -26.06 -4.31
C ALA A 247 19.25 -25.84 -2.80
N ARG A 248 18.05 -26.04 -2.20
CA ARG A 248 17.86 -25.96 -0.74
C ARG A 248 18.61 -27.05 0.01
N ARG A 249 18.54 -28.31 -0.47
CA ARG A 249 19.26 -29.43 0.14
C ARG A 249 20.77 -29.22 0.06
N GLU A 250 21.24 -28.67 -1.06
CA GLU A 250 22.66 -28.39 -1.26
C GLU A 250 23.16 -27.27 -0.35
N VAL A 251 22.42 -26.17 -0.20
CA VAL A 251 22.77 -25.11 0.76
C VAL A 251 22.81 -25.67 2.18
N ALA A 252 21.79 -26.43 2.59
CA ALA A 252 21.74 -27.05 3.91
C ALA A 252 22.90 -28.02 4.16
N ARG A 253 23.30 -28.78 3.13
CA ARG A 253 24.45 -29.70 3.20
C ARG A 253 25.77 -28.94 3.41
N ILE A 254 26.01 -27.88 2.63
CA ILE A 254 27.24 -27.08 2.72
C ILE A 254 27.28 -26.31 4.05
N GLU A 255 26.17 -25.70 4.47
CA GLU A 255 26.07 -25.01 5.76
C GLU A 255 26.28 -25.96 6.94
N GLY A 256 25.73 -27.18 6.86
CA GLY A 256 25.93 -28.23 7.85
C GLY A 256 27.40 -28.63 8.00
N ALA A 257 28.12 -28.81 6.89
CA ALA A 257 29.54 -29.14 6.93
C ALA A 257 30.40 -28.00 7.50
N ILE A 258 30.11 -26.74 7.11
CA ILE A 258 30.83 -25.57 7.62
C ILE A 258 30.59 -25.37 9.12
N LEU A 259 29.32 -25.41 9.55
CA LEU A 259 28.95 -25.20 10.95
C LEU A 259 29.35 -26.37 11.85
N GLY A 260 29.37 -27.58 11.29
CA GLY A 260 29.86 -28.78 11.96
C GLY A 260 31.38 -28.90 12.03
N MET A 261 32.13 -27.97 11.41
CA MET A 261 33.59 -28.00 11.29
C MET A 261 34.12 -29.32 10.69
N ASP A 262 33.41 -29.85 9.69
CA ASP A 262 33.79 -31.06 8.97
C ASP A 262 34.78 -30.71 7.85
N ASP A 263 36.06 -30.62 8.21
CA ASP A 263 37.14 -30.21 7.31
C ASP A 263 37.31 -31.15 6.10
N GLU A 264 36.99 -32.44 6.27
CA GLU A 264 37.07 -33.44 5.20
C GLU A 264 35.95 -33.21 4.17
N ALA A 265 34.70 -33.03 4.63
CA ALA A 265 33.59 -32.69 3.74
C ALA A 265 33.78 -31.34 3.04
N VAL A 266 34.34 -30.34 3.73
CA VAL A 266 34.65 -29.03 3.14
C VAL A 266 35.77 -29.15 2.08
N ALA A 267 36.78 -29.99 2.31
CA ALA A 267 37.83 -30.26 1.33
C ALA A 267 37.27 -30.99 0.09
N GLU A 268 36.42 -31.99 0.26
CA GLU A 268 35.74 -32.69 -0.85
C GLU A 268 34.89 -31.75 -1.72
N MET A 269 34.31 -30.71 -1.12
CA MET A 269 33.55 -29.67 -1.82
C MET A 269 34.41 -28.59 -2.50
N GLY A 270 35.73 -28.75 -2.53
CA GLY A 270 36.67 -27.82 -3.17
C GLY A 270 37.16 -26.71 -2.23
N GLY A 271 36.99 -26.89 -0.92
CA GLY A 271 37.45 -25.97 0.12
C GLY A 271 36.46 -24.85 0.46
N PHE A 272 36.72 -24.16 1.57
CA PHE A 272 35.82 -23.17 2.16
C PHE A 272 35.36 -22.07 1.18
N GLN A 273 36.28 -21.54 0.36
CA GLN A 273 35.94 -20.51 -0.62
C GLN A 273 35.06 -21.02 -1.76
N ALA A 274 35.21 -22.29 -2.17
CA ALA A 274 34.32 -22.91 -3.16
C ALA A 274 32.92 -23.11 -2.56
N CYS A 275 32.84 -23.55 -1.31
CA CYS A 275 31.59 -23.66 -0.56
C CYS A 275 30.84 -22.33 -0.46
N LEU A 276 31.53 -21.22 -0.12
CA LEU A 276 30.92 -19.90 -0.05
C LEU A 276 30.40 -19.41 -1.40
N ARG A 277 31.18 -19.59 -2.48
CA ARG A 277 30.72 -19.27 -3.85
C ARG A 277 29.49 -20.11 -4.22
N ARG A 278 29.51 -21.40 -3.90
CA ARG A 278 28.40 -22.30 -4.19
C ARG A 278 27.14 -21.96 -3.41
N ILE A 279 27.27 -21.60 -2.14
CA ILE A 279 26.17 -21.05 -1.33
C ILE A 279 25.64 -19.76 -1.97
N ALA A 280 26.50 -18.84 -2.42
CA ALA A 280 26.08 -17.61 -3.07
C ALA A 280 25.31 -17.87 -4.38
N GLU A 281 25.81 -18.78 -5.22
CA GLU A 281 25.14 -19.23 -6.45
C GLU A 281 23.78 -19.87 -6.16
N MET A 282 23.73 -20.80 -5.20
CA MET A 282 22.47 -21.47 -4.84
C MET A 282 21.50 -20.52 -4.16
N ARG A 283 21.96 -19.59 -3.33
CA ARG A 283 21.10 -18.53 -2.75
C ARG A 283 20.59 -17.58 -3.82
N GLU A 284 21.38 -17.27 -4.85
CA GLU A 284 20.91 -16.49 -6.00
C GLU A 284 19.86 -17.26 -6.83
N LEU A 285 20.06 -18.56 -7.01
CA LEU A 285 19.09 -19.45 -7.63
C LEU A 285 17.80 -19.58 -6.78
N LEU A 286 17.92 -19.62 -5.45
CA LEU A 286 16.78 -19.62 -4.54
C LEU A 286 16.07 -18.27 -4.49
N ARG A 287 16.79 -17.16 -4.63
CA ARG A 287 16.21 -15.80 -4.78
C ARG A 287 15.45 -15.68 -6.09
N SER A 288 16.00 -16.19 -7.19
CA SER A 288 15.34 -16.18 -8.49
C SER A 288 14.20 -17.19 -8.61
N ALA A 289 14.20 -18.25 -7.79
CA ALA A 289 13.16 -19.26 -7.76
C ALA A 289 12.09 -19.06 -6.66
N ARG A 290 12.24 -18.05 -5.77
CA ARG A 290 11.11 -17.56 -4.99
C ARG A 290 10.09 -17.02 -6.00
N PRO A 291 8.80 -17.39 -5.89
CA PRO A 291 7.81 -16.80 -6.75
C PRO A 291 7.85 -15.29 -6.63
N GLU A 292 7.88 -14.60 -7.77
CA GLU A 292 7.86 -13.15 -7.77
C GLU A 292 6.63 -12.64 -7.02
N GLY A 293 6.89 -11.84 -5.98
CA GLY A 293 5.87 -11.19 -5.18
C GLY A 293 5.16 -12.08 -4.17
N THR A 294 5.88 -13.05 -3.58
CA THR A 294 5.39 -13.70 -2.37
C THR A 294 5.26 -12.73 -1.20
N ILE A 295 4.10 -12.77 -0.56
CA ILE A 295 3.75 -12.03 0.67
C ILE A 295 3.42 -13.04 1.76
N ASP A 296 3.60 -12.68 3.03
CA ASP A 296 3.37 -13.62 4.14
C ASP A 296 1.89 -13.84 4.41
N ALA A 297 1.06 -12.83 4.12
CA ALA A 297 -0.39 -12.92 4.25
C ALA A 297 -1.10 -12.04 3.22
N HIS A 298 -2.27 -12.49 2.76
CA HIS A 298 -3.16 -11.65 1.96
C HIS A 298 -4.55 -11.57 2.58
N SER A 299 -5.25 -10.50 2.24
CA SER A 299 -6.69 -10.41 2.46
C SER A 299 -7.34 -9.67 1.30
N VAL A 300 -8.63 -9.95 1.08
CA VAL A 300 -9.44 -9.13 0.18
C VAL A 300 -10.60 -8.58 0.98
N TRP A 301 -10.72 -7.26 0.97
CA TRP A 301 -11.76 -6.53 1.67
C TRP A 301 -12.72 -5.89 0.66
N ARG A 302 -13.99 -5.85 1.02
CA ARG A 302 -15.05 -5.30 0.19
C ARG A 302 -15.70 -4.13 0.88
N SER A 303 -15.79 -2.99 0.19
CA SER A 303 -16.55 -1.84 0.73
C SER A 303 -18.03 -2.15 0.78
N SER A 304 -18.59 -2.10 1.99
CA SER A 304 -20.02 -2.13 2.24
C SER A 304 -20.70 -0.86 1.70
N ARG A 305 -20.05 0.31 1.86
CA ARG A 305 -20.59 1.63 1.50
C ARG A 305 -20.61 1.92 0.00
N LEU A 306 -19.76 1.24 -0.77
CA LEU A 306 -19.74 1.34 -2.24
C LEU A 306 -20.30 0.09 -2.92
N SER A 307 -20.81 -0.87 -2.16
CA SER A 307 -21.45 -2.05 -2.71
C SER A 307 -22.76 -1.66 -3.41
N GLY A 308 -22.86 -1.94 -4.71
CA GLY A 308 -24.06 -1.64 -5.51
C GLY A 308 -24.08 -0.29 -6.22
N VAL A 309 -23.04 0.54 -6.07
CA VAL A 309 -22.83 1.67 -6.98
C VAL A 309 -22.57 1.12 -8.38
N ARG A 310 -23.48 1.39 -9.33
CA ARG A 310 -23.19 1.20 -10.76
C ARG A 310 -22.23 2.32 -11.16
N ILE A 311 -20.99 1.95 -11.47
CA ILE A 311 -19.95 2.86 -11.99
C ILE A 311 -19.84 2.63 -13.49
#